data_AF-A0A1H1U6V7-F1
#
_entry.id   AF-A0A1H1U6V7-F1
#
_cell.length_a   1.000
_cell.length_b   1.000
_cell.length_c   1.000
_cell.angle_alpha   90.00
_cell.angle_beta   90.00
_cell.angle_gamma   90.00
#
_symmetry.space_group_name_H-M   'P 1'
#
loop_
_entity.id
_entity.type
_entity.pdbx_description
1 polymer ?
#
loop_
_entity_poly.entity_id
_entity_poly.type
_entity_poly.pdbx_seq_one_letter_code
_entity_poly.pdbx_strand_id
1 'polypeptide(L)'
;MKLYYMTDVAELILQEGFGPPEGAGFATPTSHGGYVSDRPVAMDEGAIGDQLLEVRLPDTLDLAEYELDPDELWPWDGREWCVPASVLNRYASARLLDGEEADDVWLHSWLAA
;
A
#
# COMPACT_ATOMS: atom_id res chain seq x y z
N MET A 1 -9.59 9.26 1.58
CA MET A 1 -8.17 9.40 1.22
C MET A 1 -7.80 8.36 0.17
N LYS A 2 -6.82 8.67 -0.69
CA LYS A 2 -6.32 7.80 -1.76
C LYS A 2 -4.90 7.35 -1.39
N LEU A 3 -4.67 6.05 -1.43
CA LEU A 3 -3.41 5.38 -1.10
C LEU A 3 -3.08 4.34 -2.17
N TYR A 4 -1.89 3.75 -2.07
CA TYR A 4 -1.33 2.83 -3.05
C TYR A 4 -0.83 1.55 -2.39
N TYR A 5 -1.00 0.41 -3.06
CA TYR A 5 -0.55 -0.91 -2.59
C TYR A 5 0.10 -1.65 -3.76
N MET A 6 1.37 -2.00 -3.63
CA MET A 6 2.12 -2.78 -4.63
C MET A 6 2.02 -4.27 -4.33
N THR A 7 1.78 -5.07 -5.38
CA THR A 7 1.57 -6.52 -5.23
C THR A 7 1.78 -7.29 -6.53
N ASP A 8 1.94 -8.59 -6.43
CA ASP A 8 1.87 -9.57 -7.53
C ASP A 8 0.58 -10.43 -7.49
N VAL A 9 -0.29 -10.19 -6.49
CA VAL A 9 -1.53 -10.92 -6.24
C VAL A 9 -2.76 -10.00 -6.25
N ALA A 10 -2.75 -8.96 -7.10
CA ALA A 10 -3.83 -7.97 -7.17
C ALA A 10 -5.20 -8.61 -7.41
N GLU A 11 -5.27 -9.59 -8.32
CA GLU A 11 -6.51 -10.30 -8.64
C GLU A 11 -7.08 -11.04 -7.42
N LEU A 12 -6.22 -11.69 -6.64
CA LEU A 12 -6.61 -12.39 -5.43
C LEU A 12 -7.13 -11.42 -4.37
N ILE A 13 -6.43 -10.28 -4.16
CA ILE A 13 -6.86 -9.24 -3.22
C ILE A 13 -8.23 -8.68 -3.61
N LEU A 14 -8.46 -8.45 -4.91
CA LEU A 14 -9.74 -7.93 -5.41
C LEU A 14 -10.88 -8.95 -5.30
N GLN A 15 -10.57 -10.25 -5.34
CA GLN A 15 -11.56 -11.33 -5.25
C GLN A 15 -11.87 -11.73 -3.81
N GLU A 16 -10.85 -11.86 -2.96
CA GLU A 16 -10.95 -12.45 -1.62
C GLU A 16 -10.75 -11.42 -0.48
N GLY A 17 -10.30 -10.21 -0.83
CA GLY A 17 -9.86 -9.19 0.10
C GLY A 17 -8.37 -9.28 0.39
N PHE A 18 -7.85 -8.28 1.09
CA PHE A 18 -6.50 -8.24 1.64
C PHE A 18 -6.30 -9.45 2.57
N GLY A 19 -5.29 -10.26 2.25
CA GLY A 19 -4.83 -11.39 3.07
C GLY A 19 -3.84 -10.95 4.15
N PRO A 20 -3.35 -11.88 4.99
CA PRO A 20 -2.13 -11.64 5.75
C PRO A 20 -0.98 -11.39 4.74
N PRO A 21 -0.01 -10.52 5.04
CA PRO A 21 1.12 -10.30 4.17
C PRO A 21 1.98 -11.57 4.15
N GLU A 22 1.87 -12.38 3.10
CA GLU A 22 2.89 -13.40 2.82
C GLU A 22 4.07 -12.69 2.14
N GLY A 23 5.23 -12.67 2.80
CA GLY A 23 6.48 -12.20 2.19
C GLY A 23 7.19 -11.02 2.84
N ALA A 24 6.65 -10.41 3.89
CA ALA A 24 7.40 -9.44 4.67
C ALA A 24 8.48 -10.16 5.52
N GLY A 25 9.63 -10.44 4.91
CA GLY A 25 10.85 -10.68 5.65
C GLY A 25 11.05 -9.49 6.58
N PHE A 26 11.10 -9.78 7.89
CA PHE A 26 11.10 -8.84 9.02
C PHE A 26 9.73 -8.26 9.41
N ALA A 27 8.84 -9.13 9.91
CA ALA A 27 7.61 -8.66 10.53
C ALA A 27 7.40 -9.32 11.91
N THR A 28 7.30 -8.50 12.94
CA THR A 28 6.95 -8.84 14.32
C THR A 28 5.51 -9.42 14.40
N PRO A 29 5.06 -10.00 15.52
CA PRO A 29 3.84 -10.83 15.58
C PRO A 29 2.48 -10.13 15.33
N THR A 30 2.45 -8.85 14.98
CA THR A 30 1.23 -8.05 14.68
C THR A 30 0.89 -7.98 13.19
N SER A 31 1.63 -8.72 12.35
CA SER A 31 1.68 -8.65 10.89
C SER A 31 0.54 -9.36 10.15
N HIS A 32 -0.70 -8.91 10.39
CA HIS A 32 -1.88 -9.38 9.64
C HIS A 32 -2.50 -8.25 8.80
N GLY A 33 -1.67 -7.36 8.27
CA GLY A 33 -2.07 -6.14 7.56
C GLY A 33 -1.45 -5.97 6.18
N GLY A 34 -1.99 -5.03 5.41
CA GLY A 34 -1.42 -4.58 4.15
C GLY A 34 -0.65 -3.27 4.32
N TYR A 35 0.50 -3.16 3.67
CA TYR A 35 1.29 -1.93 3.57
C TYR A 35 0.70 -1.04 2.49
N VAL A 36 0.14 0.10 2.88
CA VAL A 36 -0.41 1.11 1.96
C VAL A 36 0.36 2.41 2.11
N SER A 37 0.54 3.13 1.01
CA SER A 37 1.39 4.32 0.95
C SER A 37 0.71 5.51 0.28
N ASP A 38 1.12 6.73 0.61
CA ASP A 38 0.55 7.95 0.03
C ASP A 38 0.96 8.20 -1.43
N ARG A 39 1.99 7.50 -1.88
CA ARG A 39 2.44 7.35 -3.26
C ARG A 39 2.91 5.92 -3.53
N PRO A 40 3.06 5.50 -4.79
CA PRO A 40 3.62 4.18 -5.09
C PRO A 40 5.04 4.03 -4.51
N VAL A 41 5.34 2.82 -4.02
CA VAL A 41 6.65 2.41 -3.47
C VAL A 41 7.32 1.50 -4.48
N ALA A 42 8.54 1.80 -4.89
CA ALA A 42 9.23 1.02 -5.91
C ALA A 42 9.75 -0.31 -5.36
N MET A 43 9.99 -1.29 -6.23
CA MET A 43 10.51 -2.61 -5.82
C MET A 43 11.88 -2.51 -5.13
N ASP A 44 12.72 -1.55 -5.50
CA ASP A 44 14.01 -1.25 -4.86
C ASP A 44 13.87 -0.56 -3.50
N GLU A 45 12.66 -0.12 -3.16
CA GLU A 45 12.26 0.46 -1.87
C GLU A 45 11.56 -0.58 -0.97
N GLY A 46 11.50 -1.85 -1.40
CA GLY A 46 10.99 -2.96 -0.58
C GLY A 46 9.60 -3.47 -0.97
N ALA A 47 8.95 -2.89 -1.99
CA ALA A 47 7.69 -3.39 -2.52
C ALA A 47 7.85 -4.75 -3.22
N ILE A 48 6.81 -5.58 -3.16
CA ILE A 48 6.75 -6.88 -3.86
C ILE A 48 5.77 -6.75 -5.03
N GLY A 49 6.19 -7.18 -6.22
CA GLY A 49 5.36 -7.24 -7.43
C GLY A 49 5.37 -5.97 -8.28
N ASP A 50 4.65 -6.02 -9.40
CA ASP A 50 4.58 -4.98 -10.43
C ASP A 50 3.17 -4.42 -10.65
N GLN A 51 2.18 -4.90 -9.89
CA GLN A 51 0.80 -4.46 -9.99
C GLN A 51 0.52 -3.39 -8.92
N LEU A 52 -0.04 -2.26 -9.36
CA LEU A 52 -0.36 -1.13 -8.50
C LEU A 52 -1.88 -1.05 -8.25
N LEU A 53 -2.28 -1.25 -6.99
CA LEU A 53 -3.65 -1.00 -6.57
C LEU A 53 -3.81 0.44 -6.07
N GLU A 54 -4.85 1.13 -6.53
CA GLU A 54 -5.37 2.33 -5.87
C GLU A 54 -6.34 1.90 -4.76
N VAL A 55 -6.03 2.26 -3.52
CA VAL A 55 -6.81 1.96 -2.34
C VAL A 55 -7.48 3.24 -1.84
N ARG A 56 -8.81 3.26 -1.76
CA ARG A 56 -9.56 4.39 -1.20
C ARG A 56 -10.17 4.03 0.13
N LEU A 57 -9.90 4.85 1.14
CA LEU A 57 -10.48 4.78 2.48
C LEU A 57 -11.30 6.04 2.79
N PRO A 58 -12.29 5.99 3.70
CA PRO A 58 -12.98 7.19 4.17
C PRO A 58 -12.00 8.20 4.79
N ASP A 59 -12.16 9.50 4.53
CA ASP A 59 -11.33 10.55 5.18
C ASP A 59 -11.54 10.66 6.70
N THR A 60 -12.58 10.02 7.21
CA THR A 60 -12.90 9.96 8.65
C THR A 60 -12.22 8.81 9.38
N LEU A 61 -11.56 7.90 8.65
CA LEU A 61 -10.81 6.81 9.25
C LEU A 61 -9.42 7.33 9.64
N ASP A 62 -9.12 7.27 10.95
CA ASP A 62 -7.80 7.60 11.46
C ASP A 62 -6.85 6.42 11.29
N LEU A 63 -5.70 6.67 10.66
CA LEU A 63 -4.65 5.68 10.43
C LEU A 63 -3.37 5.96 11.22
N ALA A 64 -3.34 6.99 12.06
CA ALA A 64 -2.13 7.42 12.76
C ALA A 64 -1.48 6.31 13.61
N GLU A 65 -2.27 5.37 14.14
CA GLU A 65 -1.77 4.22 14.91
C GLU A 65 -1.07 3.15 14.04
N TYR A 66 -1.28 3.17 12.73
CA TYR A 66 -0.71 2.21 11.78
C TYR A 66 0.46 2.79 10.99
N GLU A 67 0.77 4.08 11.16
CA GLU A 67 1.83 4.76 10.41
C GLU A 67 3.20 4.26 10.86
N LEU A 68 4.04 3.92 9.88
CA LEU A 68 5.41 3.49 10.14
C LEU A 68 6.28 4.69 10.48
N ASP A 69 7.36 4.43 11.24
CA ASP A 69 8.32 5.47 11.56
C ASP A 69 9.07 5.89 10.28
N PRO A 70 9.15 7.19 9.94
CA PRO A 70 9.92 7.66 8.78
C PRO A 70 11.37 7.18 8.75
N ASP A 71 11.99 6.96 9.92
CA ASP A 71 13.36 6.44 10.01
C ASP A 71 13.46 4.96 9.56
N GLU A 72 12.36 4.21 9.57
CA GLU A 72 12.27 2.83 9.06
C GLU A 72 12.04 2.76 7.54
N LEU A 73 11.71 3.89 6.91
CA LEU A 73 11.35 3.99 5.48
C LEU A 73 12.51 4.43 4.57
N TRP A 74 13.66 4.80 5.15
CA TRP A 74 14.83 5.26 4.38
C TRP A 74 15.30 4.21 3.36
N PRO A 75 15.52 4.57 2.07
CA PRO A 75 15.68 5.92 1.52
C PRO A 75 14.41 6.61 1.00
N TRP A 76 13.24 5.98 1.16
CA TRP A 76 11.97 6.52 0.68
C TRP A 76 11.41 7.55 1.68
N ASP A 77 11.04 8.73 1.19
CA ASP A 77 10.58 9.89 1.99
C ASP A 77 9.03 10.01 2.06
N GLY A 78 8.32 8.90 1.89
CA GLY A 78 6.85 8.87 1.81
C GLY A 78 6.21 8.49 3.15
N ARG A 79 4.88 8.36 3.15
CA ARG A 79 4.15 7.87 4.31
C ARG A 79 3.57 6.51 4.01
N GLU A 80 3.90 5.53 4.84
CA GLU A 80 3.40 4.17 4.74
C GLU A 80 2.73 3.75 6.04
N TRP A 81 1.68 2.95 5.90
CA TRP A 81 0.91 2.41 7.00
C TRP A 81 0.81 0.90 6.88
N CYS A 82 1.06 0.18 7.98
CA CYS A 82 0.78 -1.25 8.08
C CYS A 82 -0.63 -1.45 8.66
N VAL A 83 -1.64 -1.42 7.78
CA VAL A 83 -3.05 -1.42 8.19
C VAL A 83 -3.60 -2.84 8.26
N PRO A 84 -4.27 -3.26 9.35
CA PRO A 84 -4.84 -4.60 9.46
C PRO A 84 -5.76 -4.97 8.30
N ALA A 85 -5.66 -6.20 7.80
CA ALA A 85 -6.50 -6.67 6.70
C ALA A 85 -8.00 -6.57 7.03
N SER A 86 -8.37 -6.76 8.29
CA SER A 86 -9.76 -6.58 8.75
C SER A 86 -10.27 -5.14 8.60
N VAL A 87 -9.39 -4.14 8.72
CA VAL A 87 -9.72 -2.72 8.50
C VAL A 87 -9.82 -2.45 7.01
N LEU A 88 -8.82 -2.89 6.22
CA LEU A 88 -8.83 -2.72 4.76
C LEU A 88 -10.04 -3.40 4.12
N ASN A 89 -10.31 -4.67 4.43
CA ASN A 89 -11.45 -5.41 3.89
C ASN A 89 -12.81 -4.83 4.28
N ARG A 90 -12.88 -4.08 5.39
CA ARG A 90 -14.12 -3.48 5.87
C ARG A 90 -14.39 -2.11 5.26
N TYR A 91 -13.35 -1.30 5.08
CA TYR A 91 -13.50 0.12 4.76
C TYR A 91 -12.93 0.52 3.41
N ALA A 92 -12.01 -0.26 2.85
CA ALA A 92 -11.36 0.10 1.61
C ALA A 92 -12.20 -0.32 0.39
N SER A 93 -12.13 0.50 -0.65
CA SER A 93 -12.36 0.06 -2.01
C SER A 93 -11.03 0.05 -2.74
N ALA A 94 -10.66 -1.07 -3.36
CA ALA A 94 -9.44 -1.19 -4.15
C ALA A 94 -9.78 -1.38 -5.63
N ARG A 95 -8.90 -0.89 -6.51
CA ARG A 95 -8.91 -1.21 -7.94
C ARG A 95 -7.49 -1.36 -8.45
N LEU A 96 -7.29 -2.25 -9.41
CA LEU A 96 -6.05 -2.33 -10.17
C LEU A 96 -5.97 -1.14 -11.14
N LEU A 97 -4.83 -0.46 -11.16
CA LEU A 97 -4.51 0.52 -12.19
C LEU A 97 -4.01 -0.20 -13.43
N ASP A 98 -4.45 0.25 -14.61
CA ASP A 98 -3.82 -0.20 -15.85
C ASP A 98 -2.43 0.44 -16.04
N GLY A 99 -1.69 0.01 -17.07
CA GLY A 99 -0.32 0.48 -17.29
C GLY A 99 -0.21 1.99 -17.51
N GLU A 100 -1.17 2.62 -18.20
CA GLU A 100 -1.16 4.06 -18.44
C GLU A 100 -1.48 4.82 -17.15
N GLU A 101 -2.49 4.38 -16.40
CA GLU A 101 -2.84 4.96 -15.10
C GLU A 101 -1.71 4.82 -14.08
N ALA A 102 -1.03 3.66 -14.06
CA ALA A 102 0.09 3.43 -13.16
C ALA A 102 1.27 4.34 -13.52
N ASP A 103 1.66 4.39 -14.80
CA ASP A 103 2.75 5.24 -15.30
C ASP A 103 2.49 6.72 -14.98
N ASP A 104 1.25 7.19 -15.14
CA ASP A 104 0.85 8.55 -14.79
C ASP A 104 1.02 8.81 -13.29
N VAL A 105 0.56 7.91 -12.42
CA VAL A 105 0.73 8.05 -10.97
C VAL A 105 2.21 8.08 -10.61
N TRP A 106 3.03 7.20 -11.19
CA TRP A 106 4.47 7.18 -10.99
C TRP A 106 5.09 8.52 -11.38
N LEU A 107 4.84 9.01 -12.59
CA LEU A 107 5.39 10.26 -13.10
C LEU A 107 5.06 11.45 -12.18
N HIS A 108 3.82 11.54 -11.70
CA HIS A 108 3.41 12.63 -10.81
C HIS A 108 3.96 12.49 -9.38
N SER A 109 4.26 11.26 -8.93
CA SER A 109 4.85 11.01 -7.61
C SER A 109 6.32 11.44 -7.56
N TRP A 110 7.06 11.29 -8.66
CA TRP A 110 8.46 11.74 -8.78
C TRP A 110 8.62 13.23 -9.05
N LEU A 111 7.58 13.91 -9.56
CA LEU A 111 7.61 15.35 -9.83
C LEU A 111 7.15 16.22 -8.65
N ALA A 112 6.57 15.60 -7.61
CA ALA A 112 6.07 16.28 -6.42
C ALA A 112 7.03 16.24 -5.22
N ALA A 113 8.17 15.55 -5.35
CA ALA A 113 9.25 15.46 -4.35
C ALA A 113 10.31 16.56 -4.54
#